data_AF-A0A8C7NAD7-F1
#
_entry.id   AF-A0A8C7NAD7-F1
#
_cell.length_a   1.000
_cell.length_b   1.000
_cell.length_c   1.000
_cell.angle_alpha   90.00
_cell.angle_beta   90.00
_cell.angle_gamma   90.00
#
_symmetry.space_group_name_H-M   'P 1'
#
loop_
_entity.id
_entity.type
_entity.pdbx_description
1 polymer ?
#
loop_
_entity_poly.entity_id
_entity_poly.type
_entity_poly.pdbx_seq_one_letter_code
_entity_poly.pdbx_strand_id
1 'polypeptide(L)'
;MLCSMAGGVSYASLTTLLATSPGITPTTTTTTTTTTTRPPPVTTRPYWAPPGGWPIKSPRHPARQPPHQSHRPPVLPRLERDETRRNRLPQPPRGGHCGKCRRARGRGERQRQYCQKDFVFRAKVMSKLYRGEETRYDVQIIHTYHNRFRLEHREFLWVPNVCDCPSLEEGRQYVLMVRRHINNEQTLNRILMEEDSYAIPYKPREDALLRPLEDLCSNRGPRPPAELRGGYA
;
A
#
# COMPACT_ATOMS: atom_id res chain seq x y z
N MET A 1 -24.81 63.55 40.25
CA MET A 1 -25.95 62.63 40.35
C MET A 1 -25.40 61.23 40.61
N LEU A 2 -25.56 60.72 41.83
CA LEU A 2 -25.24 59.36 42.25
C LEU A 2 -26.53 58.51 42.26
N CYS A 3 -26.44 57.29 41.75
CA CYS A 3 -27.18 56.06 42.10
C CYS A 3 -26.27 54.94 41.59
N SER A 4 -25.54 54.13 42.36
CA SER A 4 -25.81 53.31 43.56
C SER A 4 -26.73 52.11 43.34
N MET A 5 -26.25 50.96 43.84
CA MET A 5 -26.84 49.61 43.97
C MET A 5 -26.79 48.69 42.73
N ALA A 6 -26.63 47.37 42.80
CA ALA A 6 -25.98 46.39 43.70
C ALA A 6 -26.35 44.99 43.13
N GLY A 7 -25.50 43.98 43.36
CA GLY A 7 -25.85 42.55 43.27
C GLY A 7 -25.75 41.92 41.87
N GLY A 8 -25.29 40.69 41.68
CA GLY A 8 -24.81 39.66 42.60
C GLY A 8 -24.19 38.56 41.75
N VAL A 9 -23.05 38.04 42.19
CA VAL A 9 -22.31 36.96 41.53
C VAL A 9 -22.94 35.64 41.99
N SER A 10 -23.29 34.75 41.07
CA SER A 10 -23.73 33.40 41.44
C SER A 10 -22.91 32.36 40.67
N TYR A 11 -21.95 31.78 41.38
CA TYR A 11 -21.25 30.56 41.02
C TYR A 11 -22.07 29.37 41.51
N ALA A 12 -22.53 28.50 40.61
CA ALA A 12 -23.08 27.21 40.99
C ALA A 12 -21.98 26.14 40.88
N SER A 13 -21.33 25.89 42.01
CA SER A 13 -20.53 24.69 42.26
C SER A 13 -21.45 23.50 42.48
N LEU A 14 -21.21 22.38 41.80
CA LEU A 14 -21.80 21.09 42.14
C LEU A 14 -20.69 20.16 42.63
N THR A 15 -20.67 19.94 43.95
CA THR A 15 -19.73 19.08 44.66
C THR A 15 -20.50 17.95 45.34
N THR A 16 -19.96 16.73 45.23
CA THR A 16 -20.14 15.54 46.09
C THR A 16 -21.51 14.84 46.04
N LEU A 17 -21.57 13.50 45.96
CA LEU A 17 -21.30 12.60 47.09
C LEU A 17 -20.70 11.25 46.66
N LEU A 18 -19.63 10.86 47.36
CA LEU A 18 -19.12 9.49 47.49
C LEU A 18 -19.99 8.75 48.51
N ALA A 19 -20.37 7.51 48.20
CA ALA A 19 -20.90 6.55 49.17
C ALA A 19 -20.13 5.23 49.06
N THR A 20 -19.71 4.71 50.21
CA THR A 20 -18.80 3.57 50.35
C THR A 20 -19.51 2.39 51.02
N SER A 21 -19.20 1.18 50.54
CA SER A 21 -19.25 -0.16 51.20
C SER A 21 -20.62 -0.85 51.37
N PRO A 22 -20.70 -2.21 51.52
CA PRO A 22 -19.63 -3.20 51.69
C PRO A 22 -19.66 -4.40 50.69
N GLY A 23 -18.60 -5.21 50.73
CA GLY A 23 -18.37 -6.34 49.81
C GLY A 23 -19.12 -7.63 50.13
N ILE A 24 -19.33 -8.42 49.06
CA ILE A 24 -19.65 -9.85 49.07
C ILE A 24 -19.02 -10.46 47.80
N THR A 25 -18.03 -11.35 47.96
CA THR A 25 -17.59 -12.32 46.95
C THR A 25 -18.68 -13.38 46.77
N PRO A 26 -18.93 -13.94 45.56
CA PRO A 26 -18.23 -15.19 45.24
C PRO A 26 -18.06 -15.55 43.74
N THR A 27 -17.10 -16.45 43.53
CA THR A 27 -17.06 -17.56 42.55
C THR A 27 -16.94 -17.28 41.05
N THR A 28 -15.71 -17.50 40.60
CA THR A 28 -15.29 -17.89 39.25
C THR A 28 -16.14 -19.03 38.69
N THR A 29 -16.87 -18.78 37.60
CA THR A 29 -17.50 -19.85 36.81
C THR A 29 -16.77 -19.99 35.48
N THR A 30 -15.88 -20.98 35.43
CA THR A 30 -15.21 -21.44 34.21
C THR A 30 -16.24 -22.14 33.32
N THR A 31 -16.54 -21.56 32.16
CA THR A 31 -17.39 -22.20 31.15
C THR A 31 -16.56 -23.20 30.36
N THR A 32 -16.69 -24.49 30.68
CA THR A 32 -16.12 -25.59 29.93
C THR A 32 -17.08 -25.97 28.79
N THR A 33 -16.70 -25.67 27.55
CA THR A 33 -17.47 -26.07 26.36
C THR A 33 -17.07 -27.50 25.97
N THR A 34 -17.92 -28.47 26.30
CA THR A 34 -17.77 -29.88 25.93
C THR A 34 -18.07 -30.07 24.45
N THR A 35 -17.05 -30.29 23.61
CA THR A 35 -17.23 -30.72 22.21
C THR A 35 -17.07 -32.24 22.14
N THR A 36 -18.21 -32.94 22.09
CA THR A 36 -18.30 -34.39 21.91
C THR A 36 -17.76 -34.78 20.54
N THR A 37 -16.57 -35.38 20.52
CA THR A 37 -15.95 -35.97 19.34
C THR A 37 -16.43 -37.42 19.19
N ARG A 38 -17.28 -37.68 18.19
CA ARG A 38 -17.73 -39.04 17.84
C ARG A 38 -16.68 -39.69 16.93
N PRO A 39 -16.04 -40.81 17.30
CA PRO A 39 -15.15 -41.53 16.40
C PRO A 39 -15.96 -42.27 15.31
N PRO A 40 -15.45 -42.38 14.07
CA PRO A 40 -16.05 -43.23 13.05
C PRO A 40 -15.78 -44.71 13.37
N PRO A 41 -16.74 -45.62 13.07
CA PRO A 41 -16.56 -47.05 13.32
C PRO A 41 -15.61 -47.67 12.30
N VAL A 42 -14.60 -48.38 12.80
CA VAL A 42 -13.79 -49.36 12.07
C VAL A 42 -14.69 -50.55 11.74
N THR A 43 -14.87 -50.85 10.45
CA THR A 43 -15.50 -52.10 10.02
C THR A 43 -14.52 -52.91 9.21
N THR A 44 -13.88 -53.84 9.90
CA THR A 44 -13.16 -54.99 9.35
C THR A 44 -14.19 -56.02 8.90
N ARG A 45 -14.14 -56.45 7.62
CA ARG A 45 -14.49 -57.83 7.25
C ARG A 45 -13.83 -58.24 5.92
N PRO A 46 -13.23 -59.44 5.86
CA PRO A 46 -12.49 -59.93 4.71
C PRO A 46 -13.46 -60.53 3.68
N TYR A 47 -13.22 -60.25 2.40
CA TYR A 47 -13.99 -60.86 1.31
C TYR A 47 -13.33 -62.16 0.88
N TRP A 48 -14.13 -63.22 0.86
CA TRP A 48 -13.80 -64.59 0.51
C TRP A 48 -13.33 -64.71 -0.95
N ALA A 49 -12.30 -65.54 -1.17
CA ALA A 49 -11.95 -66.08 -2.48
C ALA A 49 -12.49 -67.52 -2.61
N PRO A 50 -12.96 -67.91 -3.80
CA PRO A 50 -12.76 -69.28 -4.29
C PRO A 50 -11.98 -69.33 -5.62
N PRO A 51 -11.31 -70.46 -5.92
CA PRO A 51 -10.34 -70.58 -6.99
C PRO A 51 -10.95 -71.13 -8.30
N GLY A 52 -10.42 -70.68 -9.44
CA GLY A 52 -10.40 -71.44 -10.69
C GLY A 52 -11.44 -71.06 -11.75
N GLY A 53 -10.95 -70.70 -12.94
CA GLY A 53 -11.75 -70.66 -14.18
C GLY A 53 -11.33 -69.60 -15.20
N TRP A 54 -10.28 -69.85 -15.99
CA TRP A 54 -10.06 -69.22 -17.32
C TRP A 54 -11.09 -69.78 -18.34
N PRO A 55 -11.36 -69.21 -19.54
CA PRO A 55 -10.49 -68.42 -20.45
C PRO A 55 -11.25 -67.21 -21.09
N ILE A 56 -10.73 -66.30 -21.94
CA ILE A 56 -10.23 -66.42 -23.32
C ILE A 56 -9.65 -65.05 -23.75
N LYS A 57 -8.59 -65.14 -24.56
CA LYS A 57 -7.70 -64.18 -25.24
C LYS A 57 -8.37 -62.94 -25.88
N SER A 58 -7.70 -61.77 -25.80
CA SER A 58 -7.40 -60.87 -26.94
C SER A 58 -6.47 -59.69 -26.54
N PRO A 59 -5.83 -58.94 -27.47
CA PRO A 59 -4.36 -58.86 -27.54
C PRO A 59 -3.72 -57.55 -27.04
N ARG A 60 -2.41 -57.66 -26.82
CA ARG A 60 -1.41 -56.62 -26.46
C ARG A 60 -1.57 -55.30 -27.24
N HIS A 61 -1.44 -54.16 -26.55
CA HIS A 61 -0.31 -53.19 -26.65
C HIS A 61 -0.53 -51.97 -25.72
N PRO A 62 0.54 -51.25 -25.32
CA PRO A 62 0.74 -50.78 -23.94
C PRO A 62 0.19 -49.38 -23.65
N ALA A 63 -0.37 -49.22 -22.45
CA ALA A 63 -0.74 -47.92 -21.88
C ALA A 63 0.52 -47.06 -21.66
N ARG A 64 0.67 -46.05 -22.51
CA ARG A 64 1.65 -44.97 -22.43
C ARG A 64 1.31 -44.11 -21.21
N GLN A 65 2.10 -44.18 -20.13
CA GLN A 65 2.02 -43.18 -19.05
C GLN A 65 2.64 -41.87 -19.54
N PRO A 66 1.96 -40.71 -19.44
CA PRO A 66 2.63 -39.42 -19.50
C PRO A 66 3.12 -39.00 -18.10
N PRO A 67 4.21 -38.21 -18.01
CA PRO A 67 4.99 -38.02 -16.80
C PRO A 67 4.36 -36.98 -15.86
N HIS A 68 4.74 -37.07 -14.58
CA HIS A 68 4.49 -36.09 -13.52
C HIS A 68 4.42 -34.64 -14.04
N GLN A 69 3.22 -34.05 -13.97
CA GLN A 69 3.04 -32.62 -14.21
C GLN A 69 3.78 -31.85 -13.11
N SER A 70 4.91 -31.27 -13.48
CA SER A 70 5.54 -30.20 -12.71
C SER A 70 4.51 -29.08 -12.54
N HIS A 71 4.21 -28.74 -11.29
CA HIS A 71 3.30 -27.67 -10.90
C HIS A 71 3.65 -26.37 -11.63
N ARG A 72 2.93 -26.05 -12.71
CA ARG A 72 2.93 -24.71 -13.29
C ARG A 72 2.16 -23.81 -12.32
N PRO A 73 2.70 -22.66 -11.91
CA PRO A 73 1.94 -21.71 -11.09
C PRO A 73 0.70 -21.24 -11.87
N PRO A 74 -0.42 -20.95 -11.18
CA PRO A 74 -1.66 -20.54 -11.82
C PRO A 74 -1.47 -19.27 -12.67
N VAL A 75 -2.10 -19.25 -13.84
CA VAL A 75 -2.08 -18.11 -14.77
C VAL A 75 -3.03 -17.04 -14.22
N LEU A 76 -2.47 -16.07 -13.47
CA LEU A 76 -3.23 -14.91 -13.02
C LEU A 76 -3.63 -14.02 -14.22
N PRO A 77 -4.81 -13.35 -14.17
CA PRO A 77 -5.19 -12.29 -15.10
C PRO A 77 -4.08 -11.25 -15.29
N ARG A 78 -3.93 -10.72 -16.50
CA ARG A 78 -2.83 -9.79 -16.84
C ARG A 78 -2.79 -8.57 -15.92
N LEU A 79 -3.94 -7.99 -15.59
CA LEU A 79 -4.06 -6.83 -14.71
C LEU A 79 -3.56 -7.13 -13.30
N GLU A 80 -4.00 -8.25 -12.71
CA GLU A 80 -3.59 -8.69 -11.38
C GLU A 80 -2.08 -8.98 -11.32
N ARG A 81 -1.52 -9.60 -12.38
CA ARG A 81 -0.08 -9.80 -12.51
C ARG A 81 0.69 -8.48 -12.56
N ASP A 82 0.20 -7.48 -13.30
CA ASP A 82 0.84 -6.18 -13.43
C ASP A 82 0.79 -5.39 -12.12
N GLU A 83 -0.33 -5.43 -11.40
CA GLU A 83 -0.47 -4.84 -10.06
C GLU A 83 0.46 -5.52 -9.06
N THR A 84 0.47 -6.86 -9.02
CA THR A 84 1.37 -7.64 -8.15
C THR A 84 2.83 -7.29 -8.41
N ARG A 85 3.22 -7.04 -9.67
CA ARG A 85 4.58 -6.62 -10.01
C ARG A 85 4.90 -5.21 -9.49
N ARG A 86 3.97 -4.26 -9.57
CA ARG A 86 4.16 -2.89 -9.03
C ARG A 86 4.21 -2.86 -7.50
N ASN A 87 3.46 -3.77 -6.88
CA ASN A 87 3.39 -3.96 -5.43
C ASN A 87 4.57 -4.76 -4.85
N ARG A 88 5.62 -5.02 -5.63
CA ARG A 88 6.87 -5.54 -5.09
C ARG A 88 7.74 -4.38 -4.63
N LEU A 89 8.20 -4.45 -3.39
CA LEU A 89 9.26 -3.59 -2.90
C LEU A 89 10.55 -3.87 -3.71
N PRO A 90 11.30 -2.82 -4.10
CA PRO A 90 12.65 -2.97 -4.60
C PRO A 90 13.50 -3.75 -3.59
N GLN A 91 14.41 -4.61 -4.07
CA GLN A 91 15.35 -5.26 -3.17
C GLN A 91 16.28 -4.20 -2.57
N PRO A 92 16.50 -4.22 -1.24
CA PRO A 92 17.49 -3.35 -0.64
C PRO A 92 18.88 -3.67 -1.21
N PRO A 93 19.76 -2.66 -1.32
CA PRO A 93 21.12 -2.89 -1.78
C PRO A 93 21.82 -3.95 -0.91
N ARG A 94 22.39 -4.97 -1.54
CA ARG A 94 23.11 -6.05 -0.86
C ARG A 94 24.49 -5.55 -0.45
N GLY A 95 24.75 -5.52 0.85
CA GLY A 95 26.01 -5.06 1.43
C GLY A 95 25.82 -3.72 2.14
N GLY A 96 26.28 -3.62 3.38
CA GLY A 96 26.10 -2.45 4.26
C GLY A 96 26.92 -1.22 3.85
N HIS A 97 27.08 -0.97 2.55
CA HIS A 97 27.84 0.15 1.99
C HIS A 97 26.93 0.91 1.04
N CYS A 98 26.61 2.15 1.40
CA CYS A 98 25.82 3.02 0.55
C CYS A 98 26.67 3.50 -0.62
N GLY A 99 26.27 3.11 -1.85
CA GLY A 99 26.87 3.62 -3.07
C GLY A 99 26.44 5.05 -3.38
N LYS A 100 26.86 5.57 -4.54
CA LYS A 100 26.34 6.85 -5.05
C LYS A 100 24.87 6.70 -5.41
N CYS A 101 24.00 7.54 -4.84
CA CYS A 101 22.58 7.53 -5.19
C CYS A 101 22.37 7.76 -6.69
N ARG A 102 21.61 6.88 -7.33
CA ARG A 102 21.16 7.10 -8.71
C ARG A 102 20.23 8.30 -8.73
N ARG A 103 20.47 9.24 -9.64
CA ARG A 103 19.64 10.43 -9.79
C ARG A 103 18.93 10.37 -11.14
N ALA A 104 17.62 10.21 -11.12
CA ALA A 104 16.79 10.36 -12.30
C ALA A 104 16.89 11.81 -12.80
N ARG A 105 17.53 12.02 -13.95
CA ARG A 105 17.84 13.35 -14.50
C ARG A 105 17.59 13.38 -16.00
N GLY A 106 17.36 14.59 -16.51
CA GLY A 106 17.15 14.84 -17.93
C GLY A 106 15.69 14.88 -18.34
N ARG A 107 15.44 15.36 -19.56
CA ARG A 107 14.09 15.60 -20.09
C ARG A 107 13.30 14.31 -20.28
N GLY A 108 13.90 13.31 -20.92
CA GLY A 108 13.24 12.03 -21.21
C GLY A 108 12.87 11.28 -19.93
N GLU A 109 13.79 11.24 -18.96
CA GLU A 109 13.53 10.61 -17.66
C GLU A 109 12.40 11.30 -16.88
N ARG A 110 12.41 12.64 -16.84
CA ARG A 110 11.34 13.43 -16.22
C ARG A 110 9.98 13.09 -16.83
N GLN A 111 9.88 13.13 -18.16
CA GLN A 111 8.63 12.82 -18.87
C GLN A 111 8.17 11.38 -18.61
N ARG A 112 9.09 10.40 -18.68
CA ARG A 112 8.79 8.99 -18.42
C ARG A 112 8.23 8.80 -17.02
N GLN A 113 8.90 9.35 -16.00
CA GLN A 113 8.49 9.25 -14.61
C GLN A 113 7.15 9.97 -14.37
N TYR A 114 6.95 11.16 -14.96
CA TYR A 114 5.70 11.90 -14.86
C TYR A 114 4.51 11.09 -15.37
N CYS A 115 4.63 10.49 -16.55
CA CYS A 115 3.55 9.69 -17.14
C CYS A 115 3.32 8.35 -16.41
N GLN A 116 4.37 7.73 -15.85
CA GLN A 116 4.28 6.37 -15.31
C GLN A 116 3.91 6.30 -13.84
N LYS A 117 4.46 7.21 -13.02
CA LYS A 117 4.27 7.24 -11.57
C LYS A 117 2.86 7.71 -11.21
N ASP A 118 2.39 7.32 -10.03
CA ASP A 118 1.01 7.58 -9.61
C ASP A 118 0.82 8.97 -9.01
N PHE A 119 1.89 9.54 -8.46
CA PHE A 119 1.90 10.84 -7.80
C PHE A 119 3.06 11.68 -8.31
N VAL A 120 2.76 12.93 -8.67
CA VAL A 120 3.75 13.97 -8.96
C VAL A 120 3.36 15.23 -8.19
N PHE A 121 4.17 15.58 -7.21
CA PHE A 121 3.89 16.70 -6.32
C PHE A 121 5.15 17.42 -5.87
N ARG A 122 4.98 18.68 -5.48
CA ARG A 122 5.94 19.47 -4.71
C ARG A 122 5.60 19.32 -3.24
N ALA A 123 6.58 18.92 -2.44
CA ALA A 123 6.41 18.78 -0.99
C ALA A 123 7.61 19.32 -0.22
N LYS A 124 7.36 19.73 1.02
CA LYS A 124 8.39 20.04 2.02
C LYS A 124 8.62 18.84 2.91
N VAL A 125 9.87 18.46 3.11
CA VAL A 125 10.23 17.42 4.07
C VAL A 125 10.16 18.02 5.46
N MET A 126 9.36 17.43 6.33
CA MET A 126 9.13 17.91 7.69
C MET A 126 10.00 17.18 8.70
N SER A 127 10.08 15.86 8.58
CA SER A 127 10.93 15.03 9.44
C SER A 127 11.31 13.72 8.75
N LYS A 128 12.34 13.07 9.27
CA LYS A 128 12.85 11.78 8.81
C LYS A 128 12.97 10.81 9.97
N LEU A 129 12.60 9.55 9.73
CA LEU A 129 12.66 8.47 10.72
C LEU A 129 13.12 7.17 10.07
N TYR A 130 14.15 6.55 10.62
CA TYR A 130 14.58 5.21 10.23
C TYR A 130 13.75 4.14 10.92
N ARG A 131 13.30 3.12 10.18
CA ARG A 131 12.48 2.01 10.63
C ARG A 131 13.01 0.71 10.05
N GLY A 132 13.90 0.04 10.78
CA GLY A 132 14.57 -1.17 10.30
C GLY A 132 15.38 -0.88 9.05
N GLU A 133 15.01 -1.47 7.92
CA GLU A 133 15.66 -1.28 6.62
C GLU A 133 15.02 -0.17 5.76
N GLU A 134 13.96 0.47 6.25
CA GLU A 134 13.24 1.53 5.55
C GLU A 134 13.50 2.90 6.19
N THR A 135 13.44 3.95 5.37
CA THR A 135 13.38 5.33 5.84
C THR A 135 12.00 5.90 5.56
N ARG A 136 11.37 6.49 6.58
CA ARG A 136 10.08 7.15 6.49
C ARG A 136 10.26 8.65 6.63
N TYR A 137 9.77 9.41 5.65
CA TYR A 137 9.73 10.86 5.68
C TYR A 137 8.30 11.32 5.93
N ASP A 138 8.14 12.28 6.84
CA ASP A 138 6.92 13.08 6.98
C ASP A 138 7.03 14.25 6.00
N VAL A 139 6.08 14.36 5.08
CA VAL A 139 6.08 15.38 4.04
C VAL A 139 4.80 16.19 4.06
N GLN A 140 4.95 17.50 3.90
CA GLN A 140 3.84 18.42 3.68
C GLN A 140 3.69 18.66 2.18
N ILE A 141 2.52 18.31 1.64
CA ILE A 141 2.20 18.53 0.22
C ILE A 141 1.92 20.03 0.02
N ILE A 142 2.61 20.64 -0.93
CA ILE A 142 2.48 22.07 -1.26
C ILE A 142 1.70 22.26 -2.56
N HIS A 143 2.00 21.44 -3.56
CA HIS A 143 1.36 21.51 -4.87
C HIS A 143 1.31 20.14 -5.52
N THR A 144 0.21 19.81 -6.17
CA THR A 144 0.01 18.53 -6.85
C THR A 144 -0.09 18.79 -8.35
N TYR A 145 0.83 18.19 -9.14
CA TYR A 145 0.84 18.33 -10.61
C TYR A 145 0.12 17.18 -11.30
N HIS A 146 0.32 15.96 -10.80
CA HIS A 146 -0.35 14.76 -11.28
C HIS A 146 -0.67 13.85 -10.12
N ASN A 147 -1.87 13.27 -10.16
CA ASN A 147 -2.30 12.39 -9.11
C ASN A 147 -3.36 11.40 -9.59
N ARG A 148 -3.13 10.11 -9.35
CA ARG A 148 -4.10 9.04 -9.62
C ARG A 148 -4.98 8.68 -8.41
N PHE A 149 -4.57 8.98 -7.18
CA PHE A 149 -5.27 8.58 -5.94
C PHE A 149 -5.30 9.73 -4.93
N ARG A 150 -6.29 9.87 -4.06
CA ARG A 150 -6.33 11.03 -3.14
C ARG A 150 -5.03 11.19 -2.33
N LEU A 151 -4.55 12.43 -2.24
CA LEU A 151 -3.42 12.86 -1.43
C LEU A 151 -3.92 13.83 -0.38
N GLU A 152 -3.47 13.65 0.86
CA GLU A 152 -3.72 14.56 1.96
C GLU A 152 -2.64 15.65 2.03
N HIS A 153 -2.89 16.70 2.82
CA HIS A 153 -1.92 17.79 3.01
C HIS A 153 -0.63 17.33 3.70
N ARG A 154 -0.71 16.24 4.49
CA ARG A 154 0.42 15.65 5.21
C ARG A 154 0.43 14.16 4.98
N GLU A 155 1.53 13.66 4.44
CA GLU A 155 1.66 12.28 3.95
C GLU A 155 2.95 11.63 4.49
N PHE A 156 2.99 10.30 4.47
CA PHE A 156 4.21 9.54 4.79
C PHE A 156 4.83 8.93 3.54
N LEU A 157 6.04 9.35 3.24
CA LEU A 157 6.84 8.83 2.14
C LEU A 157 7.78 7.74 2.64
N TRP A 158 7.67 6.54 2.07
CA TRP A 158 8.49 5.39 2.43
C TRP A 158 9.58 5.16 1.41
N VAL A 159 10.80 4.93 1.88
CA VAL A 159 11.98 4.63 1.07
C VAL A 159 12.53 3.28 1.52
N PRO A 160 12.68 2.29 0.62
CA PRO A 160 13.12 0.94 0.96
C PRO A 160 14.66 0.87 1.08
N ASN A 161 15.27 1.86 1.74
CA ASN A 161 16.68 1.88 2.08
C ASN A 161 16.94 2.81 3.28
N VAL A 162 18.09 2.60 3.91
CA VAL A 162 18.65 3.47 4.97
C VAL A 162 19.78 4.37 4.46
N CYS A 163 20.05 4.34 3.15
CA CYS A 163 21.17 5.03 2.51
C CYS A 163 20.88 6.46 2.09
N ASP A 164 19.71 6.99 2.44
CA ASP A 164 19.27 8.34 2.04
C ASP A 164 19.35 8.57 0.54
N CYS A 165 18.96 7.54 -0.23
CA CYS A 165 18.90 7.60 -1.68
C CYS A 165 17.44 7.54 -2.14
N PRO A 166 16.88 8.64 -2.70
CA PRO A 166 17.49 9.96 -2.93
C PRO A 166 17.64 10.84 -1.66
N SER A 167 18.61 11.77 -1.68
CA SER A 167 18.96 12.59 -0.51
C SER A 167 17.94 13.70 -0.27
N LEU A 168 17.05 13.46 0.68
CA LEU A 168 16.02 14.39 1.13
C LEU A 168 16.41 15.01 2.49
N GLU A 169 16.56 16.33 2.51
CA GLU A 169 16.88 17.09 3.71
C GLU A 169 15.62 17.68 4.33
N GLU A 170 15.54 17.66 5.66
CA GLU A 170 14.46 18.28 6.40
C GLU A 170 14.39 19.80 6.16
N GLY A 171 13.19 20.35 6.16
CA GLY A 171 12.94 21.76 5.90
C GLY A 171 13.02 22.17 4.42
N ARG A 172 13.55 21.33 3.53
CA ARG A 172 13.67 21.62 2.09
C ARG A 172 12.47 21.14 1.29
N GLN A 173 12.29 21.77 0.14
CA GLN A 173 11.22 21.45 -0.80
C GLN A 173 11.76 20.69 -2.01
N TYR A 174 10.99 19.70 -2.46
CA TYR A 174 11.35 18.82 -3.54
C TYR A 174 10.18 18.62 -4.50
N VAL A 175 10.49 18.39 -5.77
CA VAL A 175 9.57 17.78 -6.73
C VAL A 175 9.82 16.28 -6.67
N LEU A 176 8.75 15.53 -6.40
CA LEU A 176 8.78 14.08 -6.23
C LEU A 176 7.85 13.42 -7.24
N MET A 177 8.33 12.38 -7.91
CA MET A 177 7.51 11.49 -8.74
C MET A 177 7.62 10.09 -8.18
N VAL A 178 6.54 9.63 -7.56
CA VAL A 178 6.55 8.45 -6.70
C VAL A 178 5.34 7.57 -6.98
N ARG A 179 5.43 6.29 -6.64
CA ARG A 179 4.37 5.34 -6.92
C ARG A 179 3.57 5.00 -5.67
N ARG A 180 2.35 4.53 -5.89
CA ARG A 180 1.59 3.85 -4.86
C ARG A 180 2.15 2.44 -4.70
N HIS A 181 2.27 1.99 -3.45
CA HIS A 181 2.62 0.63 -3.12
C HIS A 181 1.59 0.08 -2.16
N ILE A 182 0.95 -1.01 -2.56
CA ILE A 182 0.10 -1.80 -1.68
C ILE A 182 0.86 -3.07 -1.35
N ASN A 183 0.86 -3.49 -0.08
CA ASN A 183 1.40 -4.81 0.24
C ASN A 183 0.60 -5.94 -0.44
N ASN A 184 1.19 -7.13 -0.51
CA ASN A 184 0.56 -8.30 -1.14
C ASN A 184 -0.79 -8.67 -0.52
N GLU A 185 -0.95 -8.45 0.78
CA GLU A 185 -2.19 -8.69 1.54
C GLU A 185 -3.24 -7.58 1.36
N GLN A 186 -2.91 -6.53 0.60
CA GLN A 186 -3.76 -5.37 0.34
C GLN A 186 -4.21 -4.55 1.55
N THR A 187 -3.56 -4.73 2.71
CA THR A 187 -3.91 -4.08 3.97
C THR A 187 -3.23 -2.72 4.17
N LEU A 188 -2.14 -2.45 3.45
CA LEU A 188 -1.32 -1.25 3.65
C LEU A 188 -1.15 -0.48 2.35
N ASN A 189 -1.67 0.74 2.32
CA ASN A 189 -1.50 1.69 1.23
C ASN A 189 -0.40 2.70 1.59
N ARG A 190 0.71 2.67 0.87
CA ARG A 190 1.88 3.52 1.13
C ARG A 190 2.30 4.28 -0.13
N ILE A 191 2.83 5.49 0.06
CA ILE A 191 3.55 6.21 -0.99
C ILE A 191 5.00 5.75 -0.93
N LEU A 192 5.47 5.10 -2.00
CA LEU A 192 6.81 4.53 -2.06
C LEU A 192 7.69 5.32 -3.03
N MET A 193 8.83 5.77 -2.52
CA MET A 193 9.90 6.34 -3.31
C MET A 193 11.01 5.30 -3.49
N GLU A 194 11.26 4.96 -4.75
CA GLU A 194 12.32 4.04 -5.16
C GLU A 194 13.64 4.80 -5.36
N GLU A 195 14.76 4.10 -5.35
CA GLU A 195 16.09 4.72 -5.51
C GLU A 195 16.24 5.48 -6.84
N ASP A 196 15.59 5.00 -7.90
CA ASP A 196 15.57 5.60 -9.23
C ASP A 196 14.41 6.58 -9.44
N SER A 197 13.64 6.90 -8.40
CA SER A 197 12.52 7.83 -8.53
C SER A 197 13.01 9.26 -8.76
N TYR A 198 12.21 10.04 -9.49
CA TYR A 198 12.52 11.44 -9.73
C TYR A 198 12.34 12.26 -8.45
N ALA A 199 13.46 12.64 -7.83
CA ALA A 199 13.50 13.49 -6.66
C ALA A 199 14.57 14.57 -6.85
N ILE A 200 14.14 15.81 -6.99
CA ILE A 200 15.03 16.97 -7.14
C ILE A 200 14.61 18.11 -6.22
N PRO A 201 15.58 18.91 -5.72
CA PRO A 201 15.24 20.13 -5.00
C PRO A 201 14.37 21.04 -5.86
N TYR A 202 13.33 21.61 -5.27
CA TYR A 202 12.41 22.49 -5.98
C TYR A 202 13.09 23.79 -6.38
N LYS A 203 12.85 24.20 -7.62
CA LYS A 203 13.15 25.53 -8.16
C LYS A 203 11.90 26.02 -8.90
N PRO A 204 11.60 27.33 -8.92
CA PRO A 204 10.44 27.86 -9.65
C PRO A 204 10.39 27.43 -11.12
N ARG A 205 11.54 27.23 -11.76
CA ARG A 205 11.63 26.72 -13.15
C ARG A 205 11.00 25.35 -13.33
N GLU A 206 10.96 24.49 -12.31
CA GLU A 206 10.38 23.15 -12.45
C GLU A 206 8.88 23.20 -12.74
N ASP A 207 8.15 24.20 -12.25
CA ASP A 207 6.72 24.37 -12.56
C ASP A 207 6.48 24.51 -14.08
N ALA A 208 7.31 25.32 -14.74
CA ALA A 208 7.27 25.50 -16.18
C ALA A 208 7.67 24.24 -16.97
N LEU A 209 8.51 23.37 -16.38
CA LEU A 209 8.93 22.12 -17.01
C LEU A 209 7.90 21.00 -16.84
N LEU A 210 7.11 21.04 -15.78
CA LEU A 210 6.08 20.03 -15.49
C LEU A 210 4.74 20.34 -16.15
N ARG A 211 4.37 21.62 -16.28
CA ARG A 211 3.09 22.03 -16.88
C ARG A 211 2.80 21.37 -18.25
N PRO A 212 3.73 21.33 -19.24
CA PRO A 212 3.44 20.67 -20.51
C PRO A 212 3.27 19.15 -20.40
N LEU A 213 3.81 18.53 -19.35
CA LEU A 213 3.67 17.09 -19.11
C LEU A 213 2.30 16.74 -18.55
N GLU A 214 1.64 17.68 -17.87
CA GLU A 214 0.27 17.51 -17.41
C GLU A 214 -0.69 17.26 -18.58
N ASP A 215 -0.59 18.07 -19.63
CA ASP A 215 -1.37 17.90 -20.85
C ASP A 215 -0.99 16.61 -21.60
N LEU A 216 0.32 16.36 -21.75
CA LEU A 216 0.83 15.23 -22.53
C LEU A 216 0.53 13.86 -21.91
N CYS A 217 0.65 13.76 -20.57
CA CYS A 217 0.49 12.52 -19.83
C CYS A 217 -0.91 12.36 -19.21
N SER A 218 -1.82 13.31 -19.42
CA SER A 218 -3.20 13.17 -18.96
C SER A 218 -3.85 11.95 -19.61
N ASN A 219 -4.52 11.12 -18.81
CA ASN A 219 -5.32 9.97 -19.27
C ASN A 219 -6.49 10.37 -20.21
N ARG A 220 -6.62 11.66 -20.56
CA ARG A 220 -7.67 12.21 -21.43
C ARG A 220 -7.41 11.99 -22.93
N GLY A 221 -6.24 11.48 -23.33
CA GLY A 221 -5.86 11.44 -24.75
C GLY A 221 -5.72 12.85 -25.35
N PRO A 222 -5.32 12.99 -26.63
CA PRO A 222 -5.36 14.28 -27.31
C PRO A 222 -6.76 14.89 -27.20
N ARG A 223 -6.87 16.14 -26.75
CA ARG A 223 -8.13 16.90 -26.82
C ARG A 223 -8.58 16.88 -28.30
N PRO A 224 -9.80 16.44 -28.62
CA PRO A 224 -10.32 16.54 -29.98
C PRO A 224 -10.25 18.01 -30.45
N PRO A 225 -9.94 18.30 -31.73
CA PRO A 225 -9.87 19.68 -32.26
C PRO A 225 -11.22 20.43 -32.33
N ALA A 226 -12.14 20.19 -31.41
CA ALA A 226 -13.50 20.73 -31.46
C ALA A 226 -13.84 21.51 -30.19
N GLU A 227 -13.11 22.59 -29.93
CA GLU A 227 -13.55 23.64 -28.98
C GLU A 227 -12.93 25.01 -29.31
N LEU A 228 -12.71 25.27 -30.61
CA LEU A 228 -12.32 26.60 -31.15
C LEU A 228 -13.29 27.11 -32.23
N ARG A 229 -14.46 26.48 -32.37
CA ARG A 229 -15.56 26.98 -33.21
C ARG A 229 -16.89 26.77 -32.51
N GLY A 230 -17.34 27.79 -31.80
CA GLY A 230 -18.64 27.78 -31.14
C GLY A 230 -18.90 29.03 -30.32
N GLY A 231 -18.57 30.20 -30.86
CA GLY A 231 -18.80 31.47 -30.21
C GLY A 231 -19.07 32.56 -31.23
N TYR A 232 -20.14 32.39 -32.02
CA TYR A 232 -20.88 33.46 -32.69
C TYR A 232 -22.25 32.90 -33.10
N ALA A 233 -23.26 33.22 -32.29
CA ALA A 233 -24.64 33.55 -32.68
C ALA A 233 -25.36 34.02 -31.42
#